data_AF-A0AAD7SRD7-F1
#
_entry.id   AF-A0AAD7SRD7-F1
#
_cell.length_a   1.000
_cell.length_b   1.000
_cell.length_c   1.000
_cell.angle_alpha   90.00
_cell.angle_beta   90.00
_cell.angle_gamma   90.00
#
_symmetry.space_group_name_H-M   'P 1'
#
loop_
_entity.id
_entity.type
_entity.pdbx_description
1 polymer ?
#
loop_
_entity_poly.entity_id
_entity_poly.type
_entity_poly.pdbx_seq_one_letter_code
_entity_poly.pdbx_strand_id
1 'polypeptide(L)'
;MSQPAVLLTAFTGTADFNISGKTLHSILKLPRNLRPPYQGLGNALDEVRAALSNAEILIIDEISMVSKELFAYVHWRFQQIKGNRKPFGGRSVLAVGDFYQLPPIGKAKQLCVCEGDVLDLCKDFQTVNLMEIMQQKDDRAFAQLEQDQN
;
A
#
# COMPACT_ATOMS: atom_id res chain seq x y z
N MET A 1 -22.92 1.41 16.95
CA MET A 1 -21.85 0.56 16.36
C MET A 1 -21.13 1.40 15.32
N SER A 2 -19.86 1.73 15.53
CA SER A 2 -19.07 2.46 14.52
C SER A 2 -18.87 1.53 13.33
N GLN A 3 -19.27 1.95 12.13
CA GLN A 3 -18.97 1.18 10.93
C GLN A 3 -17.45 1.13 10.73
N PRO A 4 -16.87 -0.04 10.41
CA PRO A 4 -15.44 -0.14 10.14
C PRO A 4 -15.11 0.76 8.95
N ALA A 5 -14.23 1.74 9.17
CA ALA A 5 -13.81 2.64 8.10
C ALA A 5 -12.71 1.96 7.31
N VAL A 6 -12.91 1.83 5.99
CA VAL A 6 -11.92 1.33 5.06
C VAL A 6 -11.03 2.50 4.63
N LEU A 7 -9.74 2.43 4.93
CA LEU A 7 -8.77 3.37 4.38
C LEU A 7 -8.28 2.80 3.05
N LEU A 8 -8.89 3.26 1.96
CA LEU A 8 -8.37 3.02 0.63
C LEU A 8 -7.10 3.88 0.45
N THR A 9 -6.13 3.37 -0.29
CA THR A 9 -4.91 4.09 -0.68
C THR A 9 -4.50 3.61 -2.05
N ALA A 10 -4.15 4.55 -2.94
CA ALA A 10 -3.53 4.25 -4.21
C ALA A 10 -2.24 5.06 -4.38
N PHE A 11 -1.29 4.51 -5.14
CA PHE A 11 0.05 5.09 -5.31
C PHE A 11 0.08 6.30 -6.26
N THR A 12 -0.87 6.42 -7.20
CA THR A 12 -0.89 7.50 -8.21
C THR A 12 -2.09 8.43 -8.04
N GLY A 13 -1.89 9.72 -8.38
CA GLY A 13 -2.90 10.78 -8.23
C GLY A 13 -4.15 10.61 -9.10
N THR A 14 -4.14 9.70 -10.08
CA THR A 14 -5.33 9.35 -10.88
C THR A 14 -6.29 8.40 -10.15
N ALA A 15 -5.81 7.65 -9.14
CA ALA A 15 -6.63 6.78 -8.31
C ALA A 15 -7.16 7.46 -7.02
N ASP A 16 -6.78 8.73 -6.81
CA ASP A 16 -7.19 9.58 -5.68
C ASP A 16 -8.70 9.94 -5.69
N PHE A 17 -9.38 9.71 -6.83
CA PHE A 17 -10.80 9.99 -7.01
C PHE A 17 -11.70 9.11 -6.13
N ASN A 18 -11.27 7.89 -5.78
CA ASN A 18 -12.09 6.95 -5.01
C ASN A 18 -12.07 7.19 -3.48
N ILE A 19 -11.27 8.14 -2.96
CA ILE A 19 -11.02 8.31 -1.51
C ILE A 19 -11.24 9.75 -1.04
N SER A 20 -12.31 10.38 -1.50
CA SER A 20 -12.74 11.70 -0.98
C SER A 20 -11.63 12.77 -0.98
N GLY A 21 -10.67 12.69 -1.91
CA GLY A 21 -9.70 13.74 -2.22
C GLY A 21 -8.53 13.95 -1.24
N LYS A 22 -8.16 12.97 -0.41
CA LYS A 22 -6.92 13.06 0.40
C LYS A 22 -5.97 11.89 0.12
N THR A 23 -4.84 12.19 -0.52
CA THR A 23 -3.75 11.22 -0.71
C THR A 23 -3.26 10.59 0.59
N LEU A 24 -2.75 9.35 0.52
CA LEU A 24 -2.09 8.66 1.63
C LEU A 24 -0.99 9.54 2.27
N HIS A 25 -0.21 10.26 1.46
CA HIS A 25 0.83 11.17 1.92
C HIS A 25 0.27 12.28 2.82
N SER A 26 -0.90 12.83 2.48
CA SER A 26 -1.59 13.84 3.28
C SER A 26 -2.16 13.27 4.57
N ILE A 27 -2.91 12.16 4.49
CA ILE A 27 -3.59 11.54 5.64
C ILE A 27 -2.58 11.08 6.68
N LEU A 28 -1.53 10.38 6.23
CA LEU A 28 -0.51 9.85 7.12
C LEU A 28 0.58 10.88 7.45
N LYS A 29 0.55 12.08 6.86
CA LYS A 29 1.60 13.11 6.98
C LYS A 29 2.99 12.52 6.73
N LEU A 30 3.14 11.83 5.61
CA LEU A 30 4.41 11.21 5.22
C LEU A 30 5.39 12.29 4.76
N PRO A 31 6.67 12.21 5.17
CA PRO A 31 7.68 13.13 4.65
C PRO A 31 7.96 12.83 3.18
N ARG A 32 8.35 13.87 2.44
CA ARG A 32 8.72 13.76 1.02
C ARG A 32 9.93 12.86 0.80
N ASN A 33 10.78 12.73 1.82
CA ASN A 33 11.96 11.89 1.80
C ASN A 33 11.80 10.79 2.86
N LEU A 34 11.64 9.56 2.41
CA LEU A 34 11.39 8.37 3.24
C LEU A 34 12.69 7.69 3.67
N ARG A 35 13.83 8.36 3.54
CA ARG A 35 15.13 7.83 3.97
C ARG A 35 15.17 7.61 5.48
N PRO A 36 15.85 6.56 5.95
CA PRO A 36 16.15 6.37 7.36
C PRO A 36 16.95 7.55 7.95
N PRO A 37 16.84 7.82 9.26
CA PRO A 37 15.96 7.12 10.22
C PRO A 37 14.48 7.51 10.04
N TYR A 38 13.58 6.67 10.56
CA TYR A 38 12.13 6.95 10.55
C TYR A 38 11.83 8.29 11.24
N GLN A 39 11.05 9.15 10.57
CA GLN A 39 10.62 10.45 11.07
C GLN A 39 9.19 10.30 11.60
N GLY A 40 9.02 10.54 12.90
CA GLY A 40 7.72 10.43 13.56
C GLY A 40 6.81 11.64 13.33
N LEU A 41 5.54 11.50 13.72
CA LEU A 41 4.53 12.58 13.64
C LEU A 41 4.75 13.77 14.60
N GLY A 42 5.52 13.62 15.66
CA GLY A 42 5.66 14.65 16.70
C GLY A 42 4.29 15.12 17.22
N ASN A 43 4.08 16.44 17.25
CA ASN A 43 2.83 17.06 17.71
C ASN A 43 1.61 16.73 16.83
N ALA A 44 1.81 16.27 15.59
CA ALA A 44 0.71 15.90 14.70
C ALA A 44 0.10 14.52 15.01
N LEU A 45 0.65 13.79 15.99
CA LEU A 45 0.25 12.42 16.28
C LEU A 45 -1.21 12.30 16.71
N ASP A 46 -1.67 13.18 17.60
CA ASP A 46 -3.03 13.09 18.15
C ASP A 46 -4.09 13.46 17.10
N GLU A 47 -3.77 14.41 16.21
CA GLU A 47 -4.61 14.75 15.06
C GLU A 47 -4.78 13.54 14.11
N VAL A 48 -3.68 12.86 13.77
CA VAL A 48 -3.72 11.68 12.89
C VAL A 48 -4.40 10.50 13.58
N ARG A 49 -4.22 10.32 14.88
CA ARG A 49 -4.94 9.32 15.67
C ARG A 49 -6.44 9.54 15.66
N ALA A 50 -6.89 10.78 15.84
CA ALA A 50 -8.29 11.13 15.77
C ALA A 50 -8.86 10.81 14.38
N ALA A 51 -8.14 11.22 13.33
CA ALA A 51 -8.54 10.99 11.93
C ALA A 51 -8.62 9.50 11.55
N LEU A 52 -7.75 8.65 12.11
CA LEU A 52 -7.66 7.22 11.79
C LEU A 52 -8.16 6.28 12.89
N SER A 53 -8.91 6.82 13.85
CA SER A 53 -9.43 6.08 15.01
C SER A 53 -10.25 4.85 14.57
N ASN A 54 -11.14 5.05 13.59
CA ASN A 54 -12.05 4.03 13.05
C ASN A 54 -11.51 3.25 11.86
N ALA A 55 -10.29 3.56 11.38
CA ALA A 55 -9.72 2.89 10.22
C ALA A 55 -9.27 1.46 10.61
N GLU A 56 -9.94 0.43 10.10
CA GLU A 56 -9.66 -0.97 10.46
C GLU A 56 -8.89 -1.73 9.39
N ILE A 57 -9.17 -1.41 8.13
CA ILE A 57 -8.61 -2.08 6.95
C ILE A 57 -7.88 -1.03 6.11
N LEU A 58 -6.64 -1.36 5.71
CA LEU A 58 -5.83 -0.62 4.74
C LEU A 58 -5.90 -1.35 3.40
N ILE A 59 -6.46 -0.71 2.37
CA ILE A 59 -6.49 -1.27 1.01
C ILE A 59 -5.48 -0.51 0.16
N ILE A 60 -4.45 -1.19 -0.35
CA ILE A 60 -3.43 -0.62 -1.22
C ILE A 60 -3.68 -1.12 -2.64
N ASP A 61 -4.13 -0.21 -3.50
CA ASP A 61 -4.23 -0.46 -4.93
C ASP A 61 -2.91 -0.12 -5.63
N GLU A 62 -2.64 -0.77 -6.75
CA GLU A 62 -1.39 -0.65 -7.53
C GLU A 62 -0.12 -0.92 -6.69
N ILE A 63 -0.13 -2.02 -5.93
CA ILE A 63 0.98 -2.39 -5.03
C ILE A 63 2.33 -2.54 -5.76
N SER A 64 2.33 -2.86 -7.05
CA SER A 64 3.54 -2.99 -7.87
C SER A 64 4.34 -1.70 -7.98
N MET A 65 3.68 -0.54 -7.89
CA MET A 65 4.33 0.77 -7.94
C MET A 65 4.78 1.26 -6.55
N VAL A 66 4.36 0.61 -5.46
CA VAL A 66 4.75 0.97 -4.10
C VAL A 66 6.17 0.50 -3.81
N SER A 67 7.03 1.42 -3.34
CA SER A 67 8.40 1.05 -2.98
C SER A 67 8.51 0.38 -1.61
N LYS A 68 9.57 -0.41 -1.42
CA LYS A 68 9.89 -1.05 -0.14
C LYS A 68 10.00 -0.05 1.01
N GLU A 69 10.62 1.10 0.77
CA GLU A 69 10.78 2.17 1.76
C GLU A 69 9.43 2.77 2.16
N LEU A 70 8.58 3.06 1.18
CA LEU A 70 7.24 3.61 1.43
C LEU A 70 6.39 2.62 2.24
N PHE A 71 6.39 1.35 1.85
CA PHE A 71 5.62 0.32 2.54
C PHE A 71 6.07 0.13 3.98
N ALA A 72 7.38 0.10 4.23
CA ALA A 72 7.94 0.08 5.58
C ALA A 72 7.56 1.33 6.39
N TYR A 73 7.55 2.50 5.74
CA TYR A 73 7.15 3.75 6.38
C TYR A 73 5.68 3.74 6.82
N VAL A 74 4.80 3.24 5.96
CA VAL A 74 3.37 3.07 6.28
C VAL A 74 3.21 2.12 7.46
N HIS A 75 3.91 0.97 7.45
CA HIS A 75 3.92 0.03 8.57
C HIS A 75 4.32 0.69 9.89
N TRP A 76 5.44 1.40 9.95
CA TRP A 76 5.89 2.10 11.16
C TRP A 76 4.95 3.23 11.57
N ARG A 77 4.35 3.93 10.61
CA ARG A 77 3.37 5.00 10.86
C ARG A 77 2.15 4.45 11.57
N PHE A 78 1.61 3.32 11.13
CA PHE A 78 0.50 2.67 11.81
C PHE A 78 0.87 2.16 13.21
N GLN A 79 2.07 1.62 13.40
CA GLN A 79 2.58 1.25 14.72
C GLN A 79 2.64 2.46 15.68
N GLN A 80 3.13 3.60 15.19
CA GLN A 80 3.17 4.85 15.95
C GLN A 80 1.77 5.33 16.33
N ILE A 81 0.84 5.35 15.37
CA ILE A 81 -0.55 5.77 15.55
C ILE A 81 -1.23 4.88 16.59
N LYS A 82 -1.07 3.56 16.49
CA LYS A 82 -1.73 2.58 17.37
C LYS A 82 -0.99 2.30 18.68
N GLY A 83 0.25 2.78 18.83
CA GLY A 83 1.06 2.59 20.04
C GLY A 83 1.43 1.13 20.31
N ASN A 84 1.58 0.32 19.26
CA ASN A 84 1.96 -1.08 19.38
C ASN A 84 2.92 -1.50 18.26
N ARG A 85 3.55 -2.68 18.39
CA ARG A 85 4.51 -3.23 17.41
C ARG A 85 3.93 -4.32 16.52
N LYS A 86 2.60 -4.48 16.48
CA LYS A 86 1.96 -5.43 15.57
C LYS A 86 2.18 -4.97 14.12
N PRO A 87 2.18 -5.88 13.13
CA PRO A 87 2.20 -5.49 11.72
C PRO A 87 1.11 -4.47 11.44
N PHE A 88 1.49 -3.33 10.85
CA PHE A 88 0.58 -2.20 10.56
C PHE A 88 -0.27 -1.76 11.76
N GLY A 89 0.29 -1.80 12.98
CA GLY A 89 -0.42 -1.40 14.20
C GLY A 89 -1.59 -2.34 14.56
N GLY A 90 -1.66 -3.53 13.96
CA GLY A 90 -2.75 -4.49 14.10
C GLY A 90 -3.93 -4.24 13.18
N ARG A 91 -3.73 -3.50 12.08
CA ARG A 91 -4.73 -3.30 11.02
C ARG A 91 -4.60 -4.37 9.95
N SER A 92 -5.72 -4.79 9.38
CA SER A 92 -5.73 -5.70 8.24
C SER A 92 -5.29 -4.94 6.99
N VAL A 93 -4.45 -5.56 6.16
CA VAL A 93 -3.97 -4.97 4.91
C VAL A 93 -4.40 -5.85 3.74
N LEU A 94 -5.06 -5.25 2.76
CA LEU A 94 -5.37 -5.84 1.47
C LEU A 94 -4.56 -5.10 0.41
N ALA A 95 -3.61 -5.77 -0.22
CA ALA A 95 -2.82 -5.20 -1.30
C ALA A 95 -3.25 -5.85 -2.62
N VAL A 96 -3.49 -5.02 -3.64
CA VAL A 96 -3.94 -5.44 -4.97
C VAL A 96 -3.04 -4.76 -6.00
N GLY A 97 -2.73 -5.48 -7.06
CA GLY A 97 -1.96 -4.97 -8.18
C GLY A 97 -1.28 -6.09 -8.95
N ASP A 98 -0.54 -5.71 -9.98
CA ASP A 98 0.13 -6.62 -10.89
C ASP A 98 1.61 -6.23 -11.00
N PHE A 99 2.48 -7.13 -10.53
CA PHE A 99 3.93 -6.91 -10.53
C PHE A 99 4.56 -7.03 -11.93
N TYR A 100 3.82 -7.51 -12.93
CA TYR A 100 4.25 -7.51 -14.34
C TYR A 100 4.00 -6.16 -15.04
N GLN A 101 3.24 -5.26 -14.42
CA GLN A 101 3.03 -3.91 -14.92
C GLN A 101 4.20 -2.98 -14.54
N LEU A 102 3.90 -1.74 -14.14
CA LEU A 102 4.90 -0.74 -13.85
C LEU A 102 5.54 -0.98 -12.47
N PRO A 103 6.87 -1.00 -12.38
CA PRO A 103 7.56 -1.01 -11.09
C PRO A 103 7.53 0.37 -10.43
N PRO A 104 8.02 0.50 -9.18
CA PRO A 104 8.16 1.80 -8.54
C PRO A 104 9.02 2.75 -9.37
N ILE A 105 8.63 4.02 -9.43
CA ILE A 105 9.30 5.02 -10.28
C ILE A 105 10.74 5.30 -9.79
N GLY A 106 11.68 5.35 -10.73
CA GLY A 106 13.06 5.80 -10.49
C GLY A 106 13.97 4.71 -9.92
N LYS A 107 14.73 5.04 -8.87
CA LYS A 107 15.67 4.12 -8.20
C LYS A 107 15.07 3.47 -6.94
N ALA A 108 13.75 3.51 -6.82
CA ALA A 108 13.04 2.97 -5.67
C ALA A 108 13.05 1.44 -5.71
N LYS A 109 13.18 0.79 -4.55
CA LYS A 109 13.26 -0.67 -4.48
C LYS A 109 11.87 -1.29 -4.61
N GLN A 110 11.78 -2.33 -5.45
CA GLN A 110 10.57 -3.14 -5.57
C GLN A 110 10.25 -3.87 -4.26
N LEU A 111 8.96 -4.11 -4.04
CA LEU A 111 8.47 -4.95 -2.96
C LEU A 111 8.82 -6.42 -3.20
N CYS A 112 8.83 -7.18 -2.12
CA CYS A 112 8.99 -8.64 -2.11
C CYS A 112 10.30 -9.16 -2.72
N VAL A 113 11.29 -8.27 -2.90
CA VAL A 113 12.67 -8.65 -3.18
C VAL A 113 13.39 -8.88 -1.85
N CYS A 114 13.78 -10.15 -1.64
CA CYS A 114 14.56 -10.61 -0.49
C CYS A 114 16.02 -10.13 -0.60
N GLU A 115 16.30 -8.89 -0.18
CA GLU A 115 17.65 -8.36 -0.05
C GLU A 115 18.05 -8.23 1.43
N GLY A 116 18.87 -9.18 1.93
CA GLY A 116 19.60 -9.08 3.21
C GLY A 116 18.76 -8.74 4.45
N ASP A 117 19.32 -7.90 5.33
CA ASP A 117 18.75 -7.49 6.64
C ASP A 117 17.58 -6.48 6.54
N VAL A 118 17.03 -6.25 5.35
CA VAL A 118 15.95 -5.27 5.18
C VAL A 118 14.61 -5.91 5.53
N LEU A 119 13.80 -5.22 6.35
CA LEU A 119 12.44 -5.62 6.72
C LEU A 119 11.65 -6.09 5.48
N ASP A 120 11.22 -7.35 5.52
CA ASP A 120 10.47 -8.00 4.46
C ASP A 120 9.04 -8.28 4.92
N LEU A 121 8.19 -7.28 4.71
CA LEU A 121 6.77 -7.34 5.09
C LEU A 121 5.96 -8.25 4.16
N CYS A 122 6.47 -8.59 2.97
CA CYS A 122 5.73 -9.44 2.03
C CYS A 122 5.53 -10.86 2.55
N LYS A 123 6.43 -11.34 3.42
CA LYS A 123 6.34 -12.67 4.04
C LYS A 123 5.10 -12.85 4.92
N ASP A 124 4.53 -11.75 5.40
CA ASP A 124 3.36 -11.78 6.28
C ASP A 124 2.03 -11.82 5.48
N PHE A 125 2.09 -11.77 4.14
CA PHE A 125 0.91 -11.77 3.28
C PHE A 125 0.52 -13.17 2.81
N GLN A 126 -0.79 -13.41 2.77
CA GLN A 126 -1.35 -14.51 2.00
C GLN A 126 -1.63 -14.03 0.57
N THR A 127 -0.97 -14.65 -0.41
CA THR A 127 -1.15 -14.30 -1.83
C THR A 127 -2.28 -15.10 -2.46
N VAL A 128 -3.11 -14.43 -3.26
CA VAL A 128 -4.15 -15.04 -4.09
C VAL A 128 -3.99 -14.51 -5.50
N ASN A 129 -3.89 -15.41 -6.48
CA ASN A 129 -3.79 -15.05 -7.90
C ASN A 129 -5.18 -15.10 -8.53
N LEU A 130 -5.57 -14.03 -9.21
CA LEU A 130 -6.79 -13.98 -10.01
C LEU A 130 -6.47 -14.47 -11.42
N MET A 131 -7.16 -15.52 -11.88
CA MET A 131 -6.85 -16.19 -13.14
C MET A 131 -7.80 -15.83 -14.28
N GLU A 132 -8.95 -15.22 -13.98
CA GLU A 132 -9.96 -14.88 -15.00
C GLU A 132 -9.79 -13.44 -15.48
N ILE A 133 -9.54 -13.28 -16.78
CA ILE A 133 -9.49 -11.97 -17.44
C ILE A 133 -10.91 -11.49 -17.73
N MET A 134 -11.28 -10.36 -17.12
CA MET A 134 -12.64 -9.81 -17.23
C MET A 134 -12.77 -8.73 -18.31
N GLN A 135 -11.68 -8.08 -18.70
CA GLN A 135 -11.71 -6.87 -19.53
C GLN A 135 -11.83 -7.17 -21.03
N GLN A 136 -11.17 -8.22 -21.54
CA GLN A 136 -11.27 -8.67 -22.95
C GLN A 136 -12.04 -10.00 -23.10
N LYS A 137 -13.17 -10.17 -22.40
CA LYS A 137 -13.93 -11.45 -22.45
C LYS A 137 -14.37 -11.86 -23.86
N ASP A 138 -14.60 -10.88 -24.74
CA ASP A 138 -15.08 -11.11 -26.11
C ASP A 138 -13.94 -11.33 -27.13
N ASP A 139 -12.68 -11.06 -26.75
CA ASP A 139 -11.51 -11.26 -27.62
C ASP A 139 -10.43 -12.12 -26.94
N ARG A 140 -10.64 -13.43 -27.01
CA ARG A 140 -9.74 -14.43 -26.42
C ARG A 140 -8.36 -14.47 -27.10
N ALA A 141 -8.28 -14.12 -28.38
CA ALA A 141 -7.02 -14.12 -29.11
C ALA A 141 -6.12 -12.98 -28.61
N PHE A 142 -6.71 -11.80 -28.39
CA PHE A 142 -6.00 -10.67 -27.78
C PHE A 142 -5.58 -10.96 -26.34
N ALA A 143 -6.47 -11.55 -25.52
CA ALA A 143 -6.14 -11.92 -24.14
C ALA A 143 -4.97 -12.93 -24.05
N GLN A 144 -4.86 -13.85 -25.01
CA GLN A 144 -3.79 -14.85 -25.04
C GLN A 144 -2.44 -14.25 -25.45
N LEU A 145 -2.43 -13.29 -26.37
CA LEU A 145 -1.23 -12.53 -26.73
C LEU A 145 -0.64 -11.74 -25.56
N GLU A 146 -1.49 -11.18 -24.69
CA GLU A 146 -1.05 -10.47 -23.48
C GLU A 146 -0.45 -11.42 -22.44
N GLN A 147 -0.90 -12.69 -22.39
CA GLN A 147 -0.32 -13.71 -21.52
C GLN A 147 1.03 -14.23 -22.02
N ASP A 148 1.20 -14.38 -23.34
CA ASP A 148 2.43 -14.90 -23.94
C ASP A 148 3.61 -13.91 -23.87
N GLN A 149 3.35 -12.64 -23.54
CA GLN A 149 4.39 -11.61 -23.31
C GLN A 149 4.89 -11.52 -21.86
N ASN A 150 4.25 -12.24 -20.92
CA ASN A 150 4.58 -12.28 -19.48
C ASN A 150 5.35 -13.55 -19.09
#